data_AF-A0A6N8U3P6-F1
#
_entry.id   AF-A0A6N8U3P6-F1
#
_cell.length_a   1.000
_cell.length_b   1.000
_cell.length_c   1.000
_cell.angle_alpha   90.00
_cell.angle_beta   90.00
_cell.angle_gamma   90.00
#
_symmetry.space_group_name_H-M   'P 1'
#
loop_
_entity.id
_entity.type
_entity.pdbx_description
1 polymer ?
#
loop_
_entity_poly.entity_id
_entity_poly.type
_entity_poly.pdbx_seq_one_letter_code
_entity_poly.pdbx_strand_id
1 'polypeptide(L)'
;MSRNASFEKLRELLDEVDHRYSMAREGYKFDFETEIKPFLDRNKVLVEQIEDVDTDFRFNPVTREKVVEEFMELLMACHEKRFSLKLYKEKYKFVNMWLAHTEREGLIR
;
A
#
# COMPACT_ATOMS: atom_id res chain seq x y z
N MET A 1 -4.67 -12.66 19.03
CA MET A 1 -4.71 -12.73 17.55
C MET A 1 -3.36 -12.27 17.03
N SER A 2 -2.71 -13.08 16.21
CA SER A 2 -1.36 -12.81 15.69
C SER A 2 -1.31 -11.45 14.99
N ARG A 3 -0.27 -10.65 15.27
CA ARG A 3 -0.06 -9.27 14.78
C ARG A 3 0.53 -9.22 13.36
N ASN A 4 0.43 -10.30 12.60
CA ASN A 4 1.01 -10.32 11.28
C ASN A 4 0.00 -9.77 10.27
N ALA A 5 0.43 -8.81 9.45
CA ALA A 5 -0.30 -8.46 8.24
C ALA A 5 -0.44 -9.74 7.42
N SER A 6 -1.67 -10.20 7.17
CA SER A 6 -1.85 -11.25 6.18
C SER A 6 -1.66 -10.63 4.80
N PHE A 7 -1.02 -11.37 3.90
CA PHE A 7 -0.85 -10.97 2.51
C PHE A 7 -2.19 -10.52 1.90
N GLU A 8 -3.27 -11.26 2.19
CA GLU A 8 -4.63 -10.94 1.73
C GLU A 8 -5.05 -9.52 2.11
N LYS A 9 -4.81 -9.09 3.37
CA LYS A 9 -5.16 -7.73 3.82
C LYS A 9 -4.34 -6.66 3.11
N LEU A 10 -3.05 -6.91 2.91
CA LEU A 10 -2.16 -5.99 2.18
C LEU A 10 -2.60 -5.85 0.72
N ARG A 11 -3.01 -6.96 0.11
CA ARG A 11 -3.52 -6.99 -1.26
C ARG A 11 -4.86 -6.27 -1.38
N GLU A 12 -5.80 -6.54 -0.48
CA GLU A 12 -7.08 -5.83 -0.37
C GLU A 12 -6.88 -4.32 -0.20
N LEU A 13 -5.95 -3.91 0.66
CA LEU A 13 -5.62 -2.50 0.84
C LEU A 13 -5.07 -1.88 -0.45
N LEU A 14 -4.18 -2.58 -1.14
CA LEU A 14 -3.60 -2.09 -2.39
C LEU A 14 -4.67 -1.93 -3.48
N ASP A 15 -5.64 -2.84 -3.54
CA ASP A 15 -6.76 -2.76 -4.49
C ASP A 15 -7.73 -1.62 -4.14
N GLU A 16 -8.02 -1.40 -2.85
CA GLU A 16 -8.81 -0.24 -2.39
C GLU A 16 -8.09 1.09 -2.69
N VAL A 17 -6.76 1.13 -2.57
CA VAL A 17 -5.93 2.28 -2.96
C VAL A 17 -6.02 2.58 -4.47
N ASP A 18 -6.05 1.57 -5.34
CA ASP A 18 -6.27 1.77 -6.79
C ASP A 18 -7.70 2.19 -7.11
N HIS A 19 -8.68 1.61 -6.42
CA HIS A 19 -10.07 2.00 -6.56
C HIS A 19 -10.29 3.47 -6.20
N ARG A 20 -9.82 3.91 -5.03
CA ARG A 20 -9.93 5.31 -4.59
C ARG A 20 -9.23 6.27 -5.53
N TYR A 21 -8.05 5.91 -6.03
CA TYR A 21 -7.35 6.73 -7.00
C TYR A 21 -8.12 6.85 -8.31
N SER A 22 -8.74 5.78 -8.80
CA SER A 22 -9.65 5.84 -9.97
C SER A 22 -10.81 6.80 -9.71
N MET A 23 -11.48 6.68 -8.56
CA MET A 23 -12.58 7.58 -8.19
C MET A 23 -12.14 9.05 -8.17
N ALA A 24 -10.99 9.36 -7.55
CA ALA A 24 -10.44 10.72 -7.52
C ALA A 24 -10.20 11.25 -8.95
N ARG A 25 -9.63 10.40 -9.82
CA ARG A 25 -9.36 10.72 -11.22
C ARG A 25 -10.63 10.93 -12.05
N GLU A 26 -11.71 10.21 -11.73
CA GLU A 26 -13.05 10.38 -12.32
C GLU A 26 -13.78 11.62 -11.80
N GLY A 27 -13.21 12.32 -10.81
CA GLY A 27 -13.69 13.61 -10.31
C GLY A 27 -14.37 13.55 -8.96
N TYR A 28 -14.41 12.37 -8.31
CA TYR A 28 -14.84 12.26 -6.92
C TYR A 28 -13.93 13.09 -6.02
N LYS A 29 -14.52 13.78 -5.05
CA LYS A 29 -13.80 14.59 -4.07
C LYS A 29 -14.03 13.97 -2.70
N PHE A 30 -12.99 13.34 -2.18
CA PHE A 30 -13.01 12.79 -0.83
C PHE A 30 -13.06 13.91 0.20
N ASP A 31 -13.96 13.79 1.16
CA ASP A 31 -13.98 14.64 2.34
C ASP A 31 -12.87 14.22 3.32
N PHE A 32 -12.14 15.21 3.84
CA PHE A 32 -10.96 14.92 4.66
C PHE A 32 -11.33 14.25 5.99
N GLU A 33 -12.35 14.78 6.69
CA GLU A 33 -12.68 14.33 8.05
C GLU A 33 -13.47 13.02 8.05
N THR A 34 -14.36 12.83 7.08
CA THR A 34 -15.27 11.69 7.04
C THR A 34 -14.75 10.52 6.20
N GLU A 35 -13.83 10.74 5.26
CA GLU A 35 -13.35 9.69 4.34
C GLU A 35 -11.84 9.47 4.35
N ILE A 36 -11.03 10.54 4.23
CA ILE A 36 -9.57 10.43 4.12
C ILE A 36 -8.97 10.02 5.46
N LYS A 37 -9.19 10.82 6.51
CA LYS A 37 -8.61 10.60 7.82
C LYS A 37 -8.99 9.24 8.42
N PRO A 38 -10.27 8.80 8.43
CA PRO A 38 -10.62 7.46 8.92
C PRO A 38 -10.02 6.34 8.06
N PHE A 39 -9.84 6.55 6.76
CA PHE A 39 -9.17 5.57 5.90
C PHE A 39 -7.68 5.45 6.23
N LEU A 40 -6.98 6.57 6.41
CA LEU A 40 -5.58 6.59 6.81
C LEU A 40 -5.38 5.94 8.18
N ASP A 41 -6.17 6.34 9.18
CA ASP A 41 -6.02 5.86 10.56
C ASP A 41 -6.24 4.34 10.68
N ARG A 42 -7.13 3.77 9.86
CA ARG A 42 -7.38 2.32 9.83
C ARG A 42 -6.28 1.52 9.15
N ASN A 43 -5.61 2.09 8.13
CA ASN A 43 -4.78 1.31 7.21
C ASN A 43 -3.28 1.57 7.35
N LYS A 44 -2.85 2.68 7.96
CA LYS A 44 -1.42 2.99 8.17
C LYS A 44 -0.69 1.86 8.89
N VAL A 45 -1.28 1.35 9.98
CA VAL A 45 -0.72 0.25 10.78
C VAL A 45 -0.51 -1.01 9.94
N LEU A 46 -1.38 -1.27 8.96
CA LEU A 46 -1.24 -2.43 8.09
C LEU A 46 -0.03 -2.30 7.15
N VAL A 47 0.25 -1.08 6.66
CA VAL A 47 1.45 -0.81 5.85
C VAL A 47 2.71 -0.90 6.70
N GLU A 48 2.69 -0.36 7.92
CA GLU A 48 3.81 -0.42 8.87
C GLU A 48 4.18 -1.87 9.24
N GLN A 49 3.20 -2.78 9.31
CA GLN A 49 3.44 -4.21 9.54
C GLN A 49 4.28 -4.90 8.45
N ILE A 50 4.49 -4.27 7.29
CA ILE A 50 5.44 -4.78 6.28
C ILE A 50 6.88 -4.77 6.83
N GLU A 51 7.20 -3.91 7.79
CA GLU A 51 8.50 -3.89 8.47
C GLU A 51 8.81 -5.19 9.22
N ASP A 52 7.78 -5.93 9.63
CA ASP A 52 7.90 -7.22 10.31
C ASP A 52 7.98 -8.42 9.34
N VAL A 53 7.83 -8.18 8.03
CA VAL A 53 7.94 -9.24 7.01
C VAL A 53 9.39 -9.71 6.89
N ASP A 54 9.57 -11.03 6.83
CA ASP A 54 10.88 -11.64 6.65
C ASP A 54 11.54 -11.14 5.34
N THR A 55 12.87 -11.13 5.31
CA THR A 55 13.63 -10.68 4.14
C THR A 55 14.35 -11.85 3.50
N ASP A 56 14.66 -11.71 2.21
CA ASP A 56 15.52 -12.64 1.47
C ASP A 56 16.59 -11.87 0.67
N PHE A 57 17.29 -12.56 -0.24
CA PHE A 57 18.32 -11.96 -1.07
C PHE A 57 17.79 -10.84 -2.00
N ARG A 58 16.54 -10.95 -2.46
CA ARG A 58 15.88 -10.01 -3.39
C ARG A 58 15.09 -8.96 -2.63
N PHE A 59 14.20 -9.39 -1.75
CA PHE A 59 13.44 -8.57 -0.81
C PHE A 59 14.27 -8.33 0.45
N ASN A 60 15.36 -7.58 0.29
CA ASN A 60 16.27 -7.24 1.39
C ASN A 60 15.70 -6.10 2.25
N PRO A 61 16.31 -5.77 3.41
CA PRO A 61 15.80 -4.71 4.29
C PRO A 61 15.60 -3.35 3.61
N VAL A 62 16.50 -2.94 2.71
CA VAL A 62 16.39 -1.68 1.97
C VAL A 62 15.18 -1.69 1.05
N THR A 63 14.93 -2.81 0.37
CA THR A 63 13.74 -2.99 -0.47
C THR A 63 12.46 -2.98 0.36
N ARG A 64 12.46 -3.62 1.53
CA ARG A 64 11.32 -3.63 2.45
C ARG A 64 10.97 -2.22 2.93
N GLU A 65 11.95 -1.45 3.39
CA GLU A 65 11.78 -0.05 3.75
C GLU A 65 11.21 0.74 2.58
N LYS A 66 11.71 0.49 1.36
CA LYS A 66 11.19 1.19 0.17
C LYS A 66 9.74 0.86 -0.14
N VAL A 67 9.33 -0.39 0.04
CA VAL A 67 7.93 -0.81 -0.14
C VAL A 67 7.03 -0.10 0.88
N VAL A 68 7.45 0.00 2.15
CA VAL A 68 6.71 0.73 3.19
C VAL A 68 6.54 2.19 2.78
N GLU A 69 7.62 2.87 2.39
CA GLU A 69 7.58 4.27 1.96
C GLU A 69 6.62 4.48 0.78
N GLU A 70 6.76 3.68 -0.28
CA GLU A 70 5.96 3.85 -1.49
C GLU A 70 4.49 3.50 -1.26
N PHE A 71 4.20 2.48 -0.45
CA PHE A 71 2.83 2.12 -0.15
C PHE A 71 2.17 3.16 0.77
N MET A 72 2.90 3.73 1.74
CA MET A 72 2.42 4.84 2.55
C MET A 72 2.13 6.09 1.69
N GLU A 73 2.98 6.38 0.72
CA GLU A 73 2.74 7.48 -0.22
C GLU A 73 1.50 7.24 -1.08
N LEU A 74 1.32 6.03 -1.62
CA LEU A 74 0.11 5.65 -2.36
C LEU A 74 -1.15 5.77 -1.48
N LEU A 75 -1.07 5.33 -0.22
CA LEU A 75 -2.15 5.41 0.75
C LEU A 75 -2.63 6.86 0.95
N MET A 76 -1.69 7.81 1.01
CA MET A 76 -2.00 9.24 1.13
C MET A 76 -2.45 9.88 -0.19
N ALA A 77 -1.82 9.49 -1.30
CA ALA A 77 -2.04 10.12 -2.60
C ALA A 77 -3.32 9.65 -3.32
N CYS A 78 -3.88 8.49 -2.94
CA CYS A 78 -5.02 7.89 -3.63
C CYS A 78 -6.31 8.73 -3.60
N HIS A 79 -6.40 9.78 -2.79
CA HIS A 79 -7.56 10.68 -2.76
C HIS A 79 -7.39 11.93 -3.63
N GLU A 80 -6.22 12.13 -4.25
CA GLU A 80 -5.87 13.36 -4.99
C GLU A 80 -5.56 13.11 -6.46
N LYS A 81 -6.43 13.62 -7.34
CA LYS A 81 -6.34 13.46 -8.80
C LYS A 81 -5.11 14.11 -9.45
N ARG A 82 -4.51 15.11 -8.78
CA ARG A 82 -3.32 15.82 -9.23
C ARG A 82 -2.04 15.01 -9.06
N PHE A 83 -2.07 13.94 -8.27
CA PHE A 83 -0.94 13.03 -8.19
C PHE A 83 -0.66 12.41 -9.56
N SER A 84 0.60 12.40 -9.97
CA SER A 84 0.99 11.99 -11.32
C SER A 84 0.60 10.54 -11.60
N LEU A 85 -0.20 10.31 -12.65
CA LEU A 85 -0.63 8.96 -13.05
C LEU A 85 0.56 8.05 -13.36
N LYS A 86 1.62 8.60 -13.98
CA LYS A 86 2.84 7.84 -14.27
C LYS A 86 3.51 7.39 -12.98
N LEU A 87 3.75 8.32 -12.05
CA LEU A 87 4.39 8.04 -10.77
C LEU A 87 3.56 7.07 -9.93
N TYR A 88 2.24 7.25 -9.93
CA TYR A 88 1.29 6.35 -9.30
C TYR A 88 1.44 4.92 -9.81
N LYS A 89 1.38 4.71 -11.14
CA LYS A 89 1.46 3.37 -11.72
C LYS A 89 2.84 2.73 -11.55
N GLU A 90 3.91 3.53 -11.50
CA GLU A 90 5.25 3.03 -11.17
C GLU A 90 5.30 2.49 -9.72
N LYS A 91 4.89 3.29 -8.74
CA LYS A 91 4.82 2.89 -7.32
C LYS A 91 3.89 1.71 -7.09
N TYR A 92 2.68 1.74 -7.68
CA TYR A 92 1.71 0.65 -7.55
C TYR A 92 2.29 -0.67 -8.05
N LYS A 93 2.96 -0.67 -9.21
CA LYS A 93 3.60 -1.87 -9.76
C LYS A 93 4.73 -2.37 -8.85
N PHE A 94 5.54 -1.45 -8.32
CA PHE A 94 6.63 -1.80 -7.42
C PHE A 94 6.12 -2.48 -6.14
N VAL A 95 5.16 -1.85 -5.46
CA VAL A 95 4.53 -2.41 -4.25
C VAL A 95 3.87 -3.76 -4.56
N ASN A 96 3.05 -3.83 -5.62
CA ASN A 96 2.37 -5.07 -6.00
C ASN A 96 3.34 -6.23 -6.27
N MET A 97 4.42 -5.96 -7.01
CA MET A 97 5.43 -6.96 -7.34
C MET A 97 6.07 -7.52 -6.07
N TRP A 98 6.42 -6.67 -5.11
CA TRP A 98 7.06 -7.13 -3.88
C TRP A 98 6.10 -7.83 -2.94
N LEU A 99 4.85 -7.38 -2.81
CA LEU A 99 3.84 -8.13 -2.05
C LEU A 99 3.64 -9.54 -2.63
N ALA A 100 3.56 -9.66 -3.95
CA ALA A 100 3.43 -10.98 -4.59
C ALA A 100 4.70 -11.85 -4.42
N HIS A 101 5.89 -11.24 -4.40
CA HIS A 101 7.13 -11.95 -4.11
C HIS A 101 7.15 -12.48 -2.67
N THR A 102 6.80 -11.65 -1.69
CA THR A 102 6.81 -12.06 -0.27
C THR A 102 5.78 -13.14 0.04
N GLU A 103 4.62 -13.14 -0.61
CA GLU A 103 3.67 -14.24 -0.55
C GLU A 103 4.26 -15.54 -1.13
N ARG A 104 4.76 -15.46 -2.36
CA ARG A 104 5.29 -16.62 -3.09
C ARG A 104 6.42 -17.32 -2.35
N GLU A 105 7.32 -16.55 -1.74
CA GLU A 105 8.47 -17.08 -1.01
C GLU A 105 8.14 -17.38 0.47
N GLY A 106 6.89 -17.17 0.91
CA GLY A 106 6.43 -17.47 2.27
C GLY A 106 7.05 -16.58 3.35
N LEU A 107 7.40 -15.34 3.00
CA LEU A 107 8.02 -14.36 3.90
C LEU A 107 7.00 -13.67 4.82
N ILE A 108 5.72 -13.71 4.45
CA ILE A 108 4.59 -13.27 5.28
C ILE A 108 4.04 -14.50 6.02
N ARG A 109 4.05 -14.48 7.36
CA ARG A 109 3.64 -15.60 8.22
C ARG A 109 2.36 -15.36 8.98
#